data_AF-A0A7S3IK11-F1
#
_entry.id   AF-A0A7S3IK11-F1
#
_cell.length_a   1.000
_cell.length_b   1.000
_cell.length_c   1.000
_cell.angle_alpha   90.00
_cell.angle_beta   90.00
_cell.angle_gamma   90.00
#
_symmetry.space_group_name_H-M   'P 1'
#
loop_
_entity.id
_entity.type
_entity.pdbx_description
1 polymer ?
#
loop_
_entity_poly.entity_id
_entity_poly.type
_entity_poly.pdbx_seq_one_letter_code
_entity_poly.pdbx_strand_id
1 'polypeptide(L)'
;MHIYPGQNYFNNNVQQFWYSNFTDRFLSILAEHNDPVELITGAHVHRAEFKDPLYEKNSHLNIPEVIGLSVSPIFMNNPGFTGLEFSPDLKMSKLEVHSFQLQYYAMFKHKDVFALLDPLKDFKFDLNVPETMRNYSQVITSLPKYGKLFGFEFGYDKYFRDLLFAYVVIPLYVKLFDHNQEVGDLCSMEYFSNDEQAYQ
;
A
#
# COMPACT_ATOMS: atom_id res chain seq x y z
N MET A 1 -5.23 -13.06 3.40
CA MET A 1 -6.39 -12.78 4.28
C MET A 1 -7.33 -11.83 3.55
N HIS A 2 -8.65 -11.86 3.81
CA HIS A 2 -9.54 -10.86 3.23
C HIS A 2 -9.35 -9.50 3.91
N ILE A 3 -9.59 -9.46 5.23
CA ILE A 3 -9.30 -8.31 6.09
C ILE A 3 -7.98 -8.61 6.82
N TYR A 4 -7.00 -7.73 6.68
CA TYR A 4 -5.69 -7.82 7.32
C TYR A 4 -5.70 -7.09 8.68
N PRO A 5 -4.81 -7.46 9.63
CA PRO A 5 -4.69 -6.75 10.91
C PRO A 5 -4.17 -5.32 10.70
N GLY A 6 -4.40 -4.46 11.70
CA GLY A 6 -3.93 -3.08 11.66
C GLY A 6 -4.98 -2.10 11.15
N GLN A 7 -4.49 -1.01 10.56
CA GLN A 7 -5.30 0.15 10.20
C GLN A 7 -5.23 0.46 8.71
N ASN A 8 -6.23 1.18 8.27
CA ASN A 8 -6.33 1.84 6.98
C ASN A 8 -6.76 3.29 7.24
N TYR A 9 -6.43 4.21 6.35
CA TYR A 9 -6.94 5.58 6.42
C TYR A 9 -7.74 5.88 5.15
N PHE A 10 -9.02 6.19 5.32
CA PHE A 10 -9.91 6.38 4.17
C PHE A 10 -10.95 7.45 4.47
N ASN A 11 -11.14 8.36 3.51
CA ASN A 11 -12.06 9.49 3.62
C ASN A 11 -11.83 10.31 4.90
N ASN A 12 -10.57 10.67 5.19
CA ASN A 12 -10.21 11.45 6.38
C ASN A 12 -10.55 10.77 7.72
N ASN A 13 -10.62 9.44 7.75
CA ASN A 13 -10.91 8.68 8.96
C ASN A 13 -9.98 7.46 9.06
N VAL A 14 -9.49 7.21 10.28
CA VAL A 14 -8.83 5.94 10.61
C VAL A 14 -9.89 4.85 10.62
N GLN A 15 -9.66 3.80 9.85
CA GLN A 15 -10.47 2.59 9.82
C GLN A 15 -9.65 1.45 10.42
N GLN A 16 -10.18 0.88 11.50
CA GLN A 16 -9.63 -0.34 12.10
C GLN A 16 -10.66 -1.45 11.93
N PHE A 17 -10.38 -2.39 11.02
CA PHE A 17 -11.35 -3.44 10.69
C PHE A 17 -11.40 -4.54 11.76
N TRP A 18 -10.29 -4.76 12.45
CA TRP A 18 -10.20 -5.71 13.55
C TRP A 18 -10.36 -4.98 14.88
N TYR A 19 -11.09 -5.58 15.82
CA TYR A 19 -11.03 -5.10 17.20
C TYR A 19 -9.58 -5.17 17.70
N SER A 20 -9.15 -4.14 18.44
CA SER A 20 -7.77 -4.01 18.91
C SER A 20 -7.28 -5.23 19.67
N ASN A 21 -8.13 -5.83 20.51
CA ASN A 21 -7.82 -7.05 21.25
C ASN A 21 -7.59 -8.28 20.35
N PHE A 22 -8.20 -8.34 19.15
CA PHE A 22 -7.95 -9.41 18.19
C PHE A 22 -6.65 -9.20 17.43
N THR A 23 -6.37 -7.97 17.00
CA THR A 23 -5.08 -7.60 16.42
C THR A 23 -3.95 -7.92 17.39
N ASP A 24 -4.07 -7.45 18.64
CA ASP A 24 -3.11 -7.72 19.70
C ASP A 24 -2.88 -9.20 19.94
N ARG A 25 -3.95 -10.00 20.02
CA ARG A 25 -3.84 -11.43 20.24
C ARG A 25 -3.13 -12.12 19.07
N PHE A 26 -3.46 -11.73 17.84
CA PHE A 26 -2.82 -12.27 16.64
C PHE A 26 -1.32 -11.95 16.63
N LEU A 27 -0.95 -10.69 16.83
CA LEU A 27 0.46 -10.26 16.86
C LEU A 27 1.24 -10.90 18.02
N SER A 28 0.59 -11.07 19.18
CA SER A 28 1.19 -11.79 20.31
C SER A 28 1.48 -13.26 19.99
N ILE A 29 0.57 -13.94 19.27
CA ILE A 29 0.79 -15.32 18.82
C ILE A 29 2.00 -15.37 17.89
N LEU A 30 2.10 -14.45 16.92
CA LEU A 30 3.26 -14.40 16.02
C LEU A 30 4.57 -14.18 16.79
N ALA A 31 4.57 -13.26 17.75
CA ALA A 31 5.71 -12.98 18.61
C ALA A 31 6.11 -14.18 19.50
N GLU A 32 5.15 -14.90 20.07
CA GLU A 32 5.39 -16.05 20.96
C GLU A 32 6.02 -17.23 20.23
N HIS A 33 5.65 -17.45 18.96
CA HIS A 33 6.12 -18.59 18.19
C HIS A 33 7.45 -18.37 17.47
N ASN A 34 8.03 -17.16 17.53
CA ASN A 34 9.17 -16.74 16.69
C ASN A 34 8.98 -17.16 15.23
N ASP A 35 7.73 -17.19 14.76
CA ASP A 35 7.40 -17.73 13.44
C ASP A 35 7.90 -16.72 12.41
N PRO A 36 8.82 -17.08 11.49
CA PRO A 36 9.25 -16.18 10.44
C PRO A 36 8.13 -16.09 9.40
N VAL A 37 7.09 -15.32 9.72
CA VAL A 37 6.08 -14.94 8.74
C VAL A 37 6.77 -14.09 7.69
N GLU A 38 7.07 -14.70 6.55
CA GLU A 38 7.76 -14.03 5.44
C GLU A 38 6.88 -12.96 4.78
N LEU A 39 5.54 -13.11 4.82
CA LEU A 39 4.59 -12.16 4.27
C LEU A 39 3.16 -12.40 4.74
N ILE A 40 2.44 -11.33 5.11
CA ILE A 40 0.97 -11.31 5.16
C ILE A 40 0.44 -10.72 3.85
N THR A 41 -0.50 -11.43 3.21
CA THR A 41 -1.24 -10.87 2.08
C THR A 41 -2.64 -10.45 2.51
N GLY A 42 -3.06 -9.26 2.10
CA GLY A 42 -4.36 -8.66 2.44
C GLY A 42 -5.19 -8.26 1.23
N ALA A 43 -6.44 -7.88 1.47
CA ALA A 43 -7.35 -7.30 0.47
C ALA A 43 -8.27 -6.26 1.16
N HIS A 44 -9.55 -6.20 0.80
CA HIS A 44 -10.61 -5.41 1.45
C HIS A 44 -10.63 -3.90 1.19
N VAL A 45 -9.48 -3.22 1.11
CA VAL A 45 -9.43 -1.76 0.88
C VAL A 45 -9.41 -1.35 -0.60
N HIS A 46 -9.33 -2.33 -1.51
CA HIS A 46 -9.36 -2.16 -2.97
C HIS A 46 -8.20 -1.32 -3.55
N ARG A 47 -7.14 -1.11 -2.77
CA ARG A 47 -5.93 -0.35 -3.09
C ARG A 47 -4.69 -1.17 -2.83
N ALA A 48 -3.59 -0.84 -3.49
CA ALA A 48 -2.31 -1.49 -3.29
C ALA A 48 -1.60 -0.82 -2.11
N GLU A 49 -1.41 -1.56 -1.02
CA GLU A 49 -0.64 -1.09 0.12
C GLU A 49 0.55 -2.02 0.37
N PHE A 50 1.65 -1.41 0.78
CA PHE A 50 2.88 -2.08 1.19
C PHE A 50 3.27 -1.50 2.53
N LYS A 51 3.33 -2.34 3.56
CA LYS A 51 3.67 -1.88 4.91
C LYS A 51 4.37 -2.95 5.73
N ASP A 52 5.11 -2.53 6.74
CA ASP A 52 5.64 -3.38 7.81
C ASP A 52 5.40 -2.62 9.12
N PRO A 53 4.16 -2.60 9.62
CA PRO A 53 3.80 -1.72 10.73
C PRO A 53 4.49 -2.15 12.02
N LEU A 54 4.83 -1.18 12.86
CA LEU A 54 5.39 -1.40 14.17
C LEU A 54 4.34 -1.96 15.11
N TYR A 55 4.70 -3.06 15.78
CA TYR A 55 3.96 -3.54 16.94
C TYR A 55 4.63 -3.04 18.21
N GLU A 56 4.02 -2.07 18.89
CA GLU A 56 4.64 -1.38 20.02
C GLU A 56 5.05 -2.32 21.18
N LYS A 57 4.31 -3.42 21.38
CA LYS A 57 4.61 -4.41 22.42
C LYS A 57 5.79 -5.33 22.05
N ASN A 58 6.17 -5.37 20.77
CA ASN A 58 7.35 -6.07 20.29
C ASN A 58 7.89 -5.40 19.01
N SER A 59 8.78 -4.42 19.17
CA SER A 59 9.35 -3.65 18.05
C SER A 59 10.26 -4.47 17.12
N HIS A 60 10.67 -5.68 17.54
CA HIS A 60 11.45 -6.61 16.73
C HIS A 60 10.60 -7.53 15.86
N LEU A 61 9.28 -7.54 16.06
CA LEU A 61 8.36 -8.30 15.23
C LEU A 61 8.26 -7.63 13.86
N ASN A 62 8.71 -8.34 12.82
CA ASN A 62 8.64 -7.90 11.42
C ASN A 62 7.52 -8.66 10.72
N ILE A 63 6.56 -7.94 10.15
CA ILE A 63 5.38 -8.48 9.49
C ILE A 63 5.15 -7.67 8.22
N PRO A 64 5.93 -7.95 7.16
CA PRO A 64 5.65 -7.34 5.88
C PRO A 64 4.24 -7.70 5.41
N GLU A 65 3.50 -6.71 4.98
CA GLU A 65 2.15 -6.82 4.46
C GLU A 65 2.09 -6.32 3.01
N VAL A 66 1.49 -7.13 2.14
CA VAL A 66 1.15 -6.75 0.77
C VAL A 66 -0.36 -6.86 0.59
N ILE A 67 -0.99 -5.72 0.34
CA ILE A 67 -2.44 -5.63 0.16
C ILE A 67 -2.69 -5.47 -1.33
N GLY A 68 -3.51 -6.37 -1.88
CA GLY A 68 -3.75 -6.44 -3.32
C GLY A 68 -4.79 -5.45 -3.83
N LEU A 69 -4.62 -4.99 -5.08
CA LEU A 69 -5.66 -4.27 -5.80
C LEU A 69 -6.94 -5.12 -5.97
N SER A 70 -8.06 -4.42 -6.11
CA SER A 70 -9.33 -5.05 -6.47
C SER A 70 -9.54 -5.07 -7.98
N VAL A 71 -10.17 -6.12 -8.48
CA VAL A 71 -10.71 -6.18 -9.84
C VAL A 71 -11.92 -5.25 -9.99
N SER A 72 -12.63 -4.97 -8.89
CA SER A 72 -13.84 -4.15 -8.91
C SER A 72 -13.49 -2.65 -8.81
N PRO A 73 -14.00 -1.80 -9.72
CA PRO A 73 -13.74 -0.35 -9.71
C PRO A 73 -14.72 0.46 -8.85
N ILE A 74 -15.43 -0.17 -7.92
CA ILE A 74 -16.55 0.46 -7.17
C ILE A 74 -16.13 1.66 -6.31
N PHE A 75 -14.84 1.76 -5.95
CA PHE A 75 -14.30 2.86 -5.13
C PHE A 75 -13.42 3.81 -5.95
N MET A 76 -13.76 3.99 -7.24
CA MET A 76 -13.01 4.83 -8.17
C MET A 76 -11.55 4.41 -8.37
N ASN A 77 -11.21 3.17 -8.00
CA ASN A 77 -9.96 2.52 -8.35
C ASN A 77 -10.05 1.93 -9.76
N ASN A 78 -8.90 1.78 -10.42
CA ASN A 78 -8.82 0.91 -11.59
C ASN A 78 -8.93 -0.56 -11.18
N PRO A 79 -9.54 -1.41 -12.04
CA PRO A 79 -9.43 -2.85 -11.91
C PRO A 79 -7.95 -3.28 -11.97
N GLY A 80 -7.53 -4.19 -11.10
CA GLY A 80 -6.14 -4.65 -11.13
C GLY A 80 -5.92 -5.95 -10.38
N PHE A 81 -4.65 -6.36 -10.36
CA PHE A 81 -4.16 -7.48 -9.59
C PHE A 81 -2.72 -7.25 -9.14
N THR A 82 -2.32 -7.94 -8.08
CA THR A 82 -0.94 -7.94 -7.57
C THR A 82 -0.34 -9.32 -7.79
N GLY A 83 0.83 -9.37 -8.43
CA GLY A 83 1.61 -10.57 -8.67
C GLY A 83 2.77 -10.66 -7.69
N LEU A 84 2.99 -11.86 -7.15
CA LEU A 84 4.09 -12.19 -6.24
C LEU A 84 4.82 -13.41 -6.78
N GLU A 85 6.15 -13.39 -6.77
CA GLU A 85 6.98 -14.54 -7.13
C GLU A 85 7.94 -14.86 -5.98
N PHE A 86 7.98 -16.13 -5.59
CA PHE A 86 8.83 -16.64 -4.52
C PHE A 86 9.80 -17.70 -5.06
N SER A 87 11.04 -17.65 -4.59
CA SER A 87 12.01 -18.73 -4.79
C SER A 87 11.69 -19.93 -3.88
N PRO A 88 12.32 -21.10 -4.10
CA PRO A 88 12.06 -22.30 -3.31
C PRO A 88 12.36 -22.17 -1.80
N ASP A 89 13.20 -21.22 -1.41
CA ASP A 89 13.51 -20.84 -0.02
C ASP A 89 12.54 -19.80 0.55
N LEU A 90 11.40 -19.59 -0.12
CA LEU A 90 10.34 -18.64 0.25
C LEU A 90 10.78 -17.17 0.25
N LYS A 91 11.91 -16.85 -0.37
CA LYS A 91 12.30 -15.46 -0.57
C LYS A 91 11.57 -14.87 -1.77
N MET A 92 11.04 -13.67 -1.57
CA MET A 92 10.28 -13.02 -2.62
C MET A 92 11.24 -12.40 -3.63
N SER A 93 11.12 -12.79 -4.89
CA SER A 93 11.98 -12.32 -5.99
C SER A 93 11.29 -11.25 -6.83
N LYS A 94 9.96 -11.19 -6.80
CA LYS A 94 9.18 -10.27 -7.63
C LYS A 94 7.90 -9.83 -6.92
N LEU A 95 7.62 -8.54 -7.04
CA LEU A 95 6.36 -7.91 -6.68
C LEU A 95 5.96 -6.97 -7.82
N GLU A 96 4.79 -7.21 -8.39
CA GLU A 96 4.24 -6.37 -9.45
C GLU A 96 2.79 -6.02 -9.15
N VAL A 97 2.42 -4.78 -9.44
CA VAL A 97 1.02 -4.37 -9.45
C VAL A 97 0.64 -4.06 -10.88
N HIS A 98 -0.48 -4.63 -11.32
CA HIS A 98 -1.03 -4.47 -12.66
C HIS A 98 -2.38 -3.78 -12.56
N SER A 99 -2.50 -2.59 -13.15
CA SER A 99 -3.70 -1.73 -13.09
C SER A 99 -4.23 -1.51 -14.50
N PHE A 100 -5.43 -2.01 -14.77
CA PHE A 100 -6.14 -1.82 -16.03
C PHE A 100 -6.66 -0.38 -16.11
N GLN A 101 -6.17 0.39 -17.07
CA GLN A 101 -6.55 1.80 -17.25
C GLN A 101 -7.97 1.92 -17.83
N LEU A 102 -8.97 1.80 -16.96
CA LEU A 102 -10.38 1.69 -17.34
C LEU A 102 -10.89 2.91 -18.09
N GLN A 103 -10.50 4.11 -17.66
CA GLN A 103 -10.88 5.36 -18.34
C GLN A 103 -10.29 5.44 -19.74
N TYR A 104 -9.03 5.06 -19.90
CA TYR A 104 -8.36 5.03 -21.20
C TYR A 104 -9.02 4.02 -22.13
N TYR A 105 -9.30 2.81 -21.65
CA TYR A 105 -10.07 1.82 -22.41
C TYR A 105 -11.45 2.36 -22.79
N ALA A 106 -12.16 3.01 -21.86
CA ALA A 106 -13.49 3.56 -22.12
C ALA A 106 -13.47 4.60 -23.25
N MET A 107 -12.46 5.48 -23.28
CA MET A 107 -12.29 6.53 -24.28
C MET A 107 -11.77 6.02 -25.63
N PHE A 108 -10.71 5.21 -25.62
CA PHE A 108 -9.95 4.88 -26.84
C PHE A 108 -10.17 3.44 -27.32
N LYS A 109 -10.85 2.60 -26.54
CA LYS A 109 -11.11 1.17 -26.83
C LYS A 109 -9.84 0.32 -27.07
N HIS A 110 -8.68 0.79 -26.59
CA HIS A 110 -7.42 0.05 -26.68
C HIS A 110 -7.36 -1.05 -25.61
N LYS A 111 -7.05 -2.30 -25.99
CA LYS A 111 -7.13 -3.45 -25.07
C LYS A 111 -5.87 -3.66 -24.22
N ASP A 112 -4.69 -3.31 -24.73
CA ASP A 112 -3.43 -3.47 -24.00
C ASP A 112 -3.15 -2.23 -23.15
N VAL A 113 -3.88 -2.09 -22.06
CA VAL A 113 -3.87 -0.87 -21.21
C VAL A 113 -3.60 -1.19 -19.75
N PHE A 114 -2.84 -2.25 -19.48
CA PHE A 114 -2.31 -2.48 -18.14
C PHE A 114 -1.10 -1.57 -17.93
N ALA A 115 -1.18 -0.74 -16.89
CA ALA A 115 -0.02 -0.12 -16.30
C ALA A 115 0.64 -1.11 -15.34
N LEU A 116 1.97 -1.07 -15.27
CA LEU A 116 2.78 -1.87 -14.36
C LEU A 116 3.48 -0.96 -13.37
N LEU A 117 3.36 -1.27 -12.08
CA LEU A 117 4.18 -0.75 -11.00
C LEU A 117 5.05 -1.89 -10.48
N ASP A 118 6.35 -1.64 -10.33
CA ASP A 118 7.32 -2.56 -9.71
C ASP A 118 7.80 -1.90 -8.41
N PRO A 119 7.12 -2.14 -7.27
CA PRO A 119 7.41 -1.44 -6.03
C PRO A 119 8.85 -1.61 -5.55
N LEU A 120 9.44 -2.78 -5.76
CA LEU A 120 10.82 -3.08 -5.35
C LEU A 120 11.80 -2.18 -6.09
N LYS A 121 11.59 -2.01 -7.40
CA LYS A 121 12.43 -1.15 -8.23
C LYS A 121 12.12 0.34 -8.06
N ASP A 122 10.83 0.69 -8.05
CA ASP A 122 10.36 2.07 -8.09
C ASP A 122 10.53 2.77 -6.74
N PHE A 123 10.36 2.04 -5.64
CA PHE A 123 10.48 2.56 -4.28
C PHE A 123 11.73 2.08 -3.55
N LYS A 124 12.52 1.18 -4.14
CA LYS A 124 13.81 0.72 -3.59
C LYS A 124 13.69 0.09 -2.20
N PHE A 125 12.64 -0.69 -1.97
CA PHE A 125 12.53 -1.55 -0.79
C PHE A 125 12.65 -3.03 -1.18
N ASP A 126 12.91 -3.87 -0.19
CA ASP A 126 13.02 -5.32 -0.30
C ASP A 126 12.16 -5.96 0.80
N LEU A 127 11.13 -6.71 0.42
CA LEU A 127 10.26 -7.41 1.39
C LEU A 127 11.00 -8.50 2.18
N ASN A 128 12.16 -8.96 1.70
CA ASN A 128 13.02 -9.87 2.44
C ASN A 128 13.88 -9.16 3.50
N VAL A 129 13.90 -7.83 3.50
CA VAL A 129 14.61 -6.97 4.46
C VAL A 129 13.59 -5.98 5.05
N PRO A 130 12.81 -6.39 6.07
CA PRO A 130 11.67 -5.64 6.60
C PRO A 130 12.00 -4.19 6.99
N GLU A 131 13.22 -3.92 7.43
CA GLU A 131 13.67 -2.55 7.74
C GLU A 131 13.56 -1.60 6.54
N THR A 132 13.69 -2.11 5.31
CA THR A 132 13.53 -1.30 4.11
C THR A 132 12.06 -0.96 3.83
N MET A 133 11.13 -1.84 4.24
CA MET A 133 9.68 -1.61 4.21
C MET A 133 9.24 -0.61 5.29
N ARG A 134 9.83 -0.64 6.49
CA ARG A 134 9.55 0.39 7.51
C ARG A 134 9.91 1.79 7.05
N ASN A 135 11.02 1.90 6.31
CA ASN A 135 11.47 3.16 5.75
C ASN A 135 10.70 3.56 4.48
N TYR A 136 9.86 2.68 3.91
CA TYR A 136 9.12 2.97 2.67
C TYR A 136 8.19 4.16 2.82
N SER A 137 7.52 4.35 3.96
CA SER A 137 6.70 5.54 4.24
C SER A 137 7.51 6.83 4.02
N GLN A 138 8.73 6.88 4.56
CA GLN A 138 9.68 7.98 4.34
C GLN A 138 10.06 8.11 2.87
N VAL A 139 10.20 7.00 2.15
CA VAL A 139 10.52 7.01 0.71
C VAL A 139 9.38 7.58 -0.12
N ILE A 140 8.12 7.26 0.18
CA ILE A 140 6.97 7.76 -0.59
C ILE A 140 6.57 9.19 -0.24
N THR A 141 6.98 9.72 0.92
CA THR A 141 6.72 11.14 1.29
C THR A 141 7.30 12.15 0.28
N SER A 142 8.19 11.74 -0.62
CA SER A 142 8.53 12.59 -1.75
C SER A 142 7.34 12.73 -2.70
N LEU A 143 6.87 13.96 -2.88
CA LEU A 143 5.76 14.35 -3.76
C LEU A 143 5.70 13.58 -5.09
N PRO A 144 6.81 13.41 -5.87
CA PRO A 144 6.79 12.64 -7.11
C PRO A 144 6.41 11.17 -6.95
N LYS A 145 6.85 10.52 -5.85
CA LYS A 145 6.63 9.09 -5.62
C LYS A 145 5.23 8.83 -5.07
N TYR A 146 4.76 9.67 -4.16
CA TYR A 146 3.39 9.64 -3.68
C TYR A 146 2.41 9.79 -4.84
N GLY A 147 2.61 10.81 -5.68
CA GLY A 147 1.79 11.05 -6.87
C GLY A 147 1.86 9.92 -7.90
N LYS A 148 2.99 9.22 -8.03
CA LYS A 148 3.10 8.02 -8.86
C LYS A 148 2.28 6.85 -8.31
N LEU A 149 2.33 6.59 -7.01
CA LEU A 149 1.56 5.51 -6.37
C LEU A 149 0.06 5.77 -6.48
N PHE A 150 -0.41 6.92 -6.01
CA PHE A 150 -1.82 7.33 -6.15
C PHE A 150 -2.21 7.40 -7.62
N GLY A 151 -1.29 7.85 -8.46
CA GLY A 151 -1.50 7.88 -9.89
C GLY A 151 -1.88 6.50 -10.44
N PHE A 152 -1.07 5.53 -10.10
CA PHE A 152 -1.28 4.16 -10.56
C PHE A 152 -2.68 3.59 -10.23
N GLU A 153 -3.24 3.97 -9.07
CA GLU A 153 -4.54 3.46 -8.58
C GLU A 153 -5.76 4.11 -9.25
N PHE A 154 -5.68 5.39 -9.60
CA PHE A 154 -6.84 6.20 -10.00
C PHE A 154 -7.02 6.38 -11.53
N GLY A 155 -6.19 5.76 -12.37
CA GLY A 155 -6.35 5.88 -13.83
C GLY A 155 -5.39 6.87 -14.47
N TYR A 156 -4.12 6.46 -14.61
CA TYR A 156 -3.04 7.28 -15.16
C TYR A 156 -2.47 6.56 -16.39
N ASP A 157 -2.41 7.32 -17.48
CA ASP A 157 -1.98 6.86 -18.80
C ASP A 157 -0.65 7.52 -19.19
N LYS A 158 0.31 6.65 -19.56
CA LYS A 158 1.65 6.98 -20.07
C LYS A 158 1.66 7.91 -21.28
N TYR A 159 0.53 8.09 -21.95
CA TYR A 159 0.45 8.85 -23.19
C TYR A 159 -0.19 10.26 -23.08
N PHE A 160 -0.99 10.60 -22.06
CA PHE A 160 -1.69 11.90 -22.08
C PHE A 160 -1.67 12.69 -20.76
N ARG A 161 -1.39 12.06 -19.60
CA ARG A 161 -1.51 12.72 -18.28
C ARG A 161 -0.41 12.41 -17.27
N ASP A 162 0.41 11.39 -17.49
CA ASP A 162 1.34 10.90 -16.48
C ASP A 162 2.34 11.92 -15.94
N LEU A 163 2.94 12.75 -16.79
CA LEU A 163 3.98 13.64 -16.29
C LEU A 163 3.40 14.81 -15.48
N LEU A 164 2.46 15.57 -16.06
CA LEU A 164 1.94 16.76 -15.39
C LEU A 164 1.00 16.38 -14.24
N PHE A 165 0.15 15.38 -14.42
CA PHE A 165 -0.85 15.07 -13.40
C PHE A 165 -0.22 14.30 -12.23
N ALA A 166 0.60 13.27 -12.48
CA ALA A 166 1.22 12.48 -11.41
C ALA A 166 2.39 13.19 -10.73
N TYR A 167 3.18 13.99 -11.45
CA TYR A 167 4.35 14.66 -10.85
C TYR A 167 4.08 16.10 -10.42
N VAL A 168 2.97 16.72 -10.84
CA VAL A 168 2.67 18.12 -10.51
C VAL A 168 1.28 18.28 -9.89
N VAL A 169 0.20 17.95 -10.59
CA VAL A 169 -1.17 18.28 -10.13
C VAL A 169 -1.56 17.53 -8.87
N ILE A 170 -1.35 16.22 -8.84
CA ILE A 170 -1.78 15.37 -7.74
C ILE A 170 -0.93 15.57 -6.50
N PRO A 171 0.41 15.65 -6.61
CA PRO A 171 1.21 16.03 -5.46
C PRO A 171 0.84 17.42 -4.90
N LEU A 172 0.55 18.40 -5.77
CA LEU A 172 0.07 19.71 -5.32
C LEU A 172 -1.32 19.62 -4.67
N TYR A 173 -2.23 18.84 -5.24
CA TYR A 173 -3.57 18.65 -4.70
C TYR A 173 -3.51 18.03 -3.30
N VAL A 174 -2.75 16.96 -3.15
CA VAL A 174 -2.53 16.30 -1.86
C VAL A 174 -1.96 17.29 -0.85
N LYS A 175 -0.88 17.99 -1.21
CA LYS A 175 -0.24 18.97 -0.32
C LYS A 175 -1.17 20.11 0.10
N LEU A 176 -2.06 20.57 -0.78
CA LEU A 176 -2.90 21.75 -0.53
C LEU A 176 -4.26 21.41 0.08
N PHE A 177 -4.80 20.23 -0.20
CA PHE A 177 -6.19 19.88 0.12
C PHE A 177 -6.35 18.56 0.86
N ASP A 178 -5.39 17.64 0.75
CA ASP A 178 -5.52 16.26 1.25
C ASP A 178 -4.35 15.87 2.18
N HIS A 179 -3.71 16.87 2.80
CA HIS A 179 -2.53 16.64 3.64
C HIS A 179 -2.84 15.73 4.83
N ASN A 180 -4.04 15.86 5.41
CA ASN A 180 -4.47 14.98 6.50
C ASN A 180 -4.65 13.53 6.03
N GLN A 181 -5.09 13.31 4.78
CA GLN A 181 -5.18 11.99 4.19
C GLN A 181 -3.79 11.39 3.96
N GLU A 182 -2.84 12.17 3.45
CA GLU A 182 -1.44 11.75 3.31
C GLU A 182 -0.83 11.35 4.66
N VAL A 183 -0.95 12.20 5.68
CA VAL A 183 -0.45 11.89 7.03
C VAL A 183 -1.16 10.66 7.61
N GLY A 184 -2.47 10.59 7.44
CA GLY A 184 -3.31 9.45 7.80
C GLY A 184 -2.81 8.12 7.24
N ASP A 185 -2.60 8.10 5.92
CA ASP A 185 -2.11 6.93 5.17
C ASP A 185 -0.71 6.53 5.66
N LEU A 186 0.21 7.50 5.79
CA LEU A 186 1.58 7.25 6.28
C LEU A 186 1.59 6.65 7.70
N CYS A 187 0.79 7.18 8.63
CA CYS A 187 0.68 6.62 9.97
C CYS A 187 0.13 5.19 9.94
N SER A 188 -0.87 4.91 9.10
CA SER A 188 -1.45 3.56 8.96
C SER A 188 -0.50 2.53 8.33
N MET A 189 0.54 3.00 7.62
CA MET A 189 1.62 2.15 7.13
C MET A 189 2.68 1.89 8.19
N GLU A 190 2.84 2.81 9.16
CA GLU A 190 3.89 2.74 10.16
C GLU A 190 3.46 2.03 11.45
N TYR A 191 2.16 2.02 11.81
CA TYR A 191 1.68 1.46 13.08
C TYR A 191 0.47 0.54 12.92
N PHE A 192 0.43 -0.56 13.70
CA PHE A 192 -0.74 -1.45 13.77
C PHE A 192 -1.93 -0.85 14.53
N SER A 193 -1.66 0.08 15.43
CA SER A 193 -2.68 0.79 16.21
C SER A 193 -2.19 2.20 16.47
N ASN A 194 -3.13 3.14 16.47
CA ASN A 194 -2.89 4.49 16.95
C ASN A 194 -3.46 4.57 18.37
N ASP A 195 -2.59 4.65 19.37
CA ASP A 195 -2.91 5.54 20.47
C ASP A 195 -2.85 6.97 19.89
N GLU A 196 -3.83 7.82 20.20
CA GLU A 196 -4.16 9.10 19.52
C GLU A 196 -3.00 10.14 19.38
N GLN A 197 -1.79 9.83 19.85
CA GLN A 197 -0.64 10.73 19.89
C GLN A 197 0.09 10.91 18.55
N ALA A 198 -0.12 10.05 17.55
CA ALA A 198 0.62 10.10 16.28
C ALA A 198 0.14 11.20 15.29
N TYR A 199 -0.96 11.88 15.57
CA TYR A 199 -1.63 12.81 14.63
C TYR A 199 -1.62 14.29 15.06
N GLN A 200 -0.89 14.64 16.13
CA GLN A 200 -0.73 16.02 16.62
C GLN A 200 0.64 16.58 16.26
#